data_AF-A0A1Q9UWG4-F1
#
_entry.id   AF-A0A1Q9UWG4-F1
#
_cell.length_a   1.000
_cell.length_b   1.000
_cell.length_c   1.000
_cell.angle_alpha   90.00
_cell.angle_beta   90.00
_cell.angle_gamma   90.00
#
_symmetry.space_group_name_H-M   'P 1'
#
loop_
_entity.id
_entity.type
_entity.pdbx_description
1 polymer ?
#
loop_
_entity_poly.entity_id
_entity_poly.type
_entity_poly.pdbx_seq_one_letter_code
_entity_poly.pdbx_strand_id
1 'polypeptide(L)'
;MGEGARPPSLGDICWAWLDPVSGREQGGRRPVVVVSGRGYLDVVDALAMVVPVTRVDRGWENHVAVEAGVVSGFAMTEQVRTLSRQRLQGIVGAVEDDVLREIRRWLADFLELGEPWPGLP
;
A
#
# COMPACT_ATOMS: atom_id res chain seq x y z
N MET A 1 5.17 26.17 15.16
CA MET A 1 6.04 25.80 14.03
C MET A 1 6.31 24.32 14.19
N GLY A 2 5.42 23.47 13.66
CA GLY A 2 5.51 22.03 13.87
C GLY A 2 6.68 21.46 13.06
N GLU A 3 7.43 20.53 13.65
CA GLU A 3 8.39 19.69 12.94
C GLU A 3 7.80 19.26 11.60
N GLY A 4 8.50 19.55 10.51
CA GLY A 4 8.05 19.17 9.17
C GLY A 4 7.84 17.66 9.14
N ALA A 5 6.60 17.22 8.95
CA ALA A 5 6.29 15.80 8.87
C ALA A 5 7.17 15.16 7.79
N ARG A 6 7.92 14.12 8.17
CA ARG A 6 8.81 13.43 7.22
C ARG A 6 8.00 12.91 6.03
N PRO A 7 8.57 12.88 4.81
CA PRO A 7 7.89 12.30 3.67
C PRO A 7 7.59 10.80 3.92
N PRO A 8 6.46 10.29 3.40
CA PRO A 8 6.18 8.86 3.41
C PRO A 8 7.31 8.08 2.73
N SER A 9 7.65 6.94 3.32
CA SER A 9 8.69 6.01 2.88
C SER A 9 8.10 4.62 2.67
N LEU A 10 8.90 3.73 2.08
CA LEU A 10 8.54 2.33 1.90
C LEU A 10 8.09 1.69 3.22
N GLY A 11 6.92 1.05 3.21
CA GLY A 11 6.31 0.39 4.37
C GLY A 11 5.47 1.29 5.26
N ASP A 12 5.51 2.62 5.07
CA ASP A 12 4.68 3.53 5.86
C ASP A 12 3.20 3.34 5.52
N ILE A 13 2.36 3.45 6.54
CA ILE A 13 0.91 3.53 6.40
C ILE A 13 0.49 4.99 6.48
N CYS A 14 -0.23 5.45 5.47
CA CYS A 14 -0.78 6.79 5.40
C CYS A 14 -2.29 6.75 5.23
N TRP A 15 -3.02 7.77 5.70
CA TRP A 15 -4.35 8.00 5.15
C TRP A 15 -4.24 8.52 3.73
N ALA A 16 -5.15 8.13 2.85
CA ALA A 16 -5.23 8.67 1.50
C ALA A 16 -6.67 8.90 1.05
N TRP A 17 -6.86 9.89 0.18
CA TRP A 17 -8.11 10.08 -0.57
C TRP A 17 -7.99 9.46 -1.96
N LEU A 18 -8.75 8.40 -2.22
CA LEU A 18 -8.64 7.59 -3.44
C LEU A 18 -9.66 7.97 -4.53
N ASP A 19 -10.65 8.80 -4.20
CA ASP A 19 -11.70 9.23 -5.13
C ASP A 19 -11.22 10.30 -6.14
N PRO A 20 -11.82 10.35 -7.34
CA PRO A 20 -12.87 9.46 -7.83
C PRO A 20 -12.35 8.07 -8.22
N VAL A 21 -13.26 7.09 -8.21
CA VAL A 21 -13.00 5.70 -8.60
C VAL A 21 -14.10 5.15 -9.51
N SER A 22 -13.79 4.10 -10.26
CA SER A 22 -14.73 3.41 -11.13
C SER A 22 -14.89 1.92 -10.75
N GLY A 23 -16.12 1.42 -10.81
CA GLY A 23 -16.41 0.00 -10.63
C GLY A 23 -15.96 -0.56 -9.28
N ARG A 24 -15.01 -1.51 -9.29
CA ARG A 24 -14.54 -2.25 -8.11
C ARG A 24 -13.27 -1.67 -7.47
N GLU A 25 -12.79 -0.53 -7.95
CA GLU A 25 -11.67 0.20 -7.37
C GLU A 25 -11.96 0.61 -5.90
N GLN A 26 -10.96 0.50 -5.04
CA GLN A 26 -11.07 1.03 -3.67
C GLN A 26 -11.04 2.56 -3.68
N GLY A 27 -12.18 3.17 -3.33
CA GLY A 27 -12.38 4.62 -3.19
C GLY A 27 -12.43 5.11 -1.73
N GLY A 28 -12.80 6.37 -1.54
CA GLY A 28 -12.95 7.00 -0.23
C GLY A 28 -11.63 7.38 0.45
N ARG A 29 -11.76 7.85 1.70
CA ARG A 29 -10.63 8.06 2.61
C ARG A 29 -10.31 6.77 3.35
N ARG A 30 -9.12 6.22 3.14
CA ARG A 30 -8.69 4.97 3.80
C ARG A 30 -7.18 4.89 4.03
N PRO A 31 -6.71 4.01 4.91
CA PRO A 31 -5.30 3.76 5.05
C PRO A 31 -4.75 3.08 3.78
N VAL A 32 -3.51 3.38 3.45
CA VAL A 32 -2.76 2.77 2.36
C VAL A 32 -1.34 2.47 2.82
N VAL A 33 -0.78 1.35 2.38
CA VAL A 33 0.64 1.02 2.58
C VAL A 33 1.45 1.55 1.41
N VAL A 34 2.50 2.32 1.66
CA VAL A 34 3.43 2.79 0.62
C VAL A 34 4.34 1.65 0.19
N VAL A 35 4.28 1.27 -1.08
CA VAL A 35 5.07 0.16 -1.66
C VAL A 35 6.14 0.63 -2.64
N SER A 36 6.18 1.94 -2.96
CA SER A 36 7.29 2.54 -3.69
C SER A 36 8.62 2.29 -2.99
N GLY A 37 9.61 1.78 -3.73
CA GLY A 37 10.97 1.64 -3.22
C GLY A 37 11.59 2.99 -2.85
N ARG A 38 12.54 2.99 -1.90
CA ARG A 38 13.19 4.21 -1.40
C ARG A 38 13.83 5.04 -2.52
N GLY A 39 14.62 4.42 -3.40
CA GLY A 39 15.21 5.13 -4.54
C GLY A 39 14.19 5.73 -5.51
N TYR A 40 13.02 5.09 -5.70
CA TYR A 40 11.93 5.71 -6.46
C TYR A 40 11.37 6.93 -5.72
N LEU A 41 11.20 6.83 -4.40
CA LEU A 41 10.69 7.93 -3.60
C LEU A 41 11.67 9.11 -3.50
N ASP A 42 12.97 8.86 -3.61
CA ASP A 42 14.01 9.89 -3.61
C ASP A 42 14.03 10.66 -4.94
N VAL A 43 13.78 9.98 -6.06
CA VAL A 43 13.82 10.58 -7.41
C VAL A 43 12.46 11.15 -7.84
N VAL A 44 11.35 10.50 -7.50
CA VAL A 44 10.00 10.86 -7.96
C VAL A 44 9.21 11.50 -6.82
N ASP A 45 9.44 12.79 -6.58
CA ASP A 45 8.89 13.54 -5.45
C ASP A 45 7.36 13.77 -5.48
N ALA A 46 6.72 13.65 -6.65
CA ALA A 46 5.30 13.93 -6.83
C ALA A 46 4.38 12.71 -6.69
N LEU A 47 4.90 11.49 -6.87
CA LEU A 47 4.11 10.25 -6.96
C LEU A 47 4.52 9.22 -5.90
N ALA A 48 3.58 8.36 -5.55
CA ALA A 48 3.82 7.16 -4.75
C ALA A 48 2.92 6.02 -5.23
N MET A 49 3.45 4.80 -5.21
CA MET A 49 2.72 3.55 -5.39
C MET A 49 2.27 3.06 -4.02
N VAL A 50 0.99 2.74 -3.90
CA VAL A 50 0.37 2.34 -2.64
C VAL A 50 -0.56 1.15 -2.81
N VAL A 51 -0.77 0.41 -1.72
CA VAL A 51 -1.76 -0.66 -1.62
C VAL A 51 -2.84 -0.25 -0.59
N PRO A 52 -4.12 -0.14 -0.98
CA PRO A 52 -5.19 0.20 -0.06
C PRO A 52 -5.46 -0.86 1.01
N VAL A 53 -5.79 -0.39 2.21
CA VAL A 53 -6.21 -1.25 3.34
C VAL A 53 -7.73 -1.21 3.49
N THR A 54 -8.33 -2.37 3.76
CA THR A 54 -9.75 -2.55 4.09
C THR A 54 -9.90 -3.22 5.46
N ARG A 55 -11.03 -3.02 6.13
CA ARG A 55 -11.38 -3.81 7.33
C ARG A 55 -12.09 -5.13 7.00
N VAL A 56 -12.49 -5.29 5.74
CA VAL A 56 -13.26 -6.45 5.30
C VAL A 56 -12.30 -7.53 4.81
N ASP A 57 -12.22 -8.63 5.54
CA ASP A 57 -11.58 -9.85 5.07
C ASP A 57 -12.45 -10.52 4.01
N ARG A 58 -11.86 -10.87 2.86
CA ARG A 58 -12.53 -11.66 1.80
C ARG A 58 -12.03 -13.10 1.74
N GLY A 59 -11.07 -13.48 2.59
CA GLY A 59 -10.45 -14.80 2.61
C GLY A 59 -9.58 -15.09 1.38
N TRP A 60 -9.09 -14.05 0.70
CA TRP A 60 -8.19 -14.21 -0.45
C TRP A 60 -6.75 -14.21 0.04
N GLU A 61 -5.91 -15.11 -0.49
CA GLU A 61 -4.52 -15.24 -0.06
C GLU A 61 -3.71 -13.95 -0.28
N ASN A 62 -4.13 -13.12 -1.23
CA ASN A 62 -3.50 -11.85 -1.57
C ASN A 62 -3.97 -10.67 -0.69
N HIS A 63 -4.83 -10.92 0.29
CA HIS A 63 -5.28 -9.96 1.32
C HIS A 63 -4.40 -10.11 2.55
N VAL A 64 -3.33 -9.31 2.61
CA VAL A 64 -2.30 -9.43 3.65
C VAL A 64 -2.75 -8.69 4.91
N ALA A 65 -2.75 -9.37 6.05
CA ALA A 65 -3.09 -8.75 7.33
C ALA A 65 -2.12 -7.63 7.70
N VAL A 66 -2.65 -6.51 8.18
CA VAL A 66 -1.89 -5.32 8.58
C VAL A 66 -2.38 -4.83 9.93
N GLU A 67 -1.46 -4.75 10.89
CA GLU A 67 -1.67 -4.22 12.22
C GLU A 67 -0.55 -3.21 12.54
N ALA A 68 -0.87 -1.92 12.56
CA ALA A 68 0.09 -0.88 12.90
C ALA A 68 -0.59 0.42 13.35
N GLY A 69 -0.20 0.91 14.53
CA GLY A 69 -0.76 2.12 15.13
C GLY A 69 -2.27 1.98 15.34
N VAL A 70 -3.05 2.80 14.63
CA VAL A 70 -4.54 2.78 14.68
C VAL A 70 -5.18 1.96 13.55
N VAL A 71 -4.36 1.32 12.71
CA VAL A 71 -4.81 0.59 11.52
C VAL A 71 -4.77 -0.91 11.82
N SER A 72 -5.92 -1.54 11.64
CA SER A 72 -6.16 -2.98 11.70
C SER A 72 -7.01 -3.35 10.48
N GLY A 73 -6.58 -4.33 9.70
CA GLY A 73 -7.26 -4.75 8.47
C GLY A 73 -6.37 -5.52 7.50
N PHE A 74 -6.69 -5.43 6.21
CA PHE A 74 -6.07 -6.19 5.13
C PHE A 74 -5.63 -5.28 3.98
N ALA A 75 -4.36 -5.38 3.58
CA ALA A 75 -3.85 -4.77 2.36
C ALA A 75 -4.32 -5.57 1.14
N MET A 76 -5.14 -4.94 0.30
CA MET A 76 -5.72 -5.55 -0.91
C MET A 76 -4.74 -5.37 -2.08
N THR A 77 -3.83 -6.32 -2.27
CA THR A 77 -2.73 -6.18 -3.24
C THR A 77 -3.18 -6.05 -4.69
N GLU A 78 -4.39 -6.54 -5.03
CA GLU A 78 -5.02 -6.39 -6.35
C GLU A 78 -5.52 -4.96 -6.62
N GLN A 79 -5.43 -4.07 -5.63
CA GLN A 79 -5.86 -2.67 -5.69
C GLN A 79 -4.68 -1.70 -5.69
N VAL A 80 -3.46 -2.20 -5.97
CA VAL A 80 -2.26 -1.37 -6.10
C VAL A 80 -2.48 -0.23 -7.08
N ARG A 81 -2.04 0.97 -6.72
CA ARG A 81 -2.13 2.13 -7.62
C ARG A 81 -1.07 3.18 -7.34
N THR A 82 -0.70 3.90 -8.39
CA THR A 82 0.07 5.14 -8.28
C THR A 82 -0.88 6.31 -8.01
N LEU A 83 -0.53 7.17 -7.06
CA LEU A 83 -1.25 8.40 -6.76
C LEU A 83 -0.31 9.57 -6.51
N SER A 84 -0.85 10.80 -6.62
CA SER A 84 -0.15 12.02 -6.20
C SER A 84 0.11 11.99 -4.70
N ARG A 85 1.34 12.33 -4.27
CA ARG A 85 1.68 12.41 -2.84
C ARG A 85 0.83 13.43 -2.08
N GLN A 86 0.24 14.42 -2.77
CA GLN A 86 -0.72 15.36 -2.17
C GLN A 86 -1.99 14.67 -1.65
N ARG A 87 -2.30 13.46 -2.15
CA ARG A 87 -3.42 12.65 -1.65
C ARG A 87 -3.08 11.88 -0.38
N LEU A 88 -1.80 11.78 0.00
CA LEU A 88 -1.35 11.16 1.25
C LEU A 88 -1.47 12.16 2.40
N GLN A 89 -2.07 11.72 3.50
CA GLN A 89 -2.41 12.53 4.66
C GLN A 89 -1.86 11.89 5.93
N GLY A 90 -0.67 12.33 6.33
CA GLY A 90 -0.03 11.90 7.57
C GLY A 90 0.40 10.43 7.57
N ILE A 91 1.46 10.14 8.30
CA ILE A 91 1.89 8.77 8.57
C ILE A 91 1.22 8.34 9.87
N VAL A 92 0.56 7.18 9.88
CA VAL A 92 -0.19 6.65 11.03
C VAL A 92 0.39 5.35 11.59
N GLY A 93 1.42 4.82 10.93
CA GLY A 93 2.13 3.61 11.31
C GLY A 93 3.07 3.18 10.20
N ALA A 94 3.70 2.03 10.38
CA ALA A 94 4.43 1.32 9.35
C ALA A 94 4.17 -0.17 9.51
N VAL A 95 4.12 -0.90 8.41
CA VAL A 95 4.03 -2.36 8.47
C VAL A 95 5.37 -2.96 8.87
N GLU A 96 5.34 -4.13 9.50
CA GLU A 96 6.53 -4.94 9.74
C GLU A 96 7.16 -5.43 8.42
N ASP A 97 8.44 -5.77 8.46
CA ASP A 97 9.21 -6.13 7.26
C ASP A 97 8.70 -7.40 6.57
N ASP A 98 8.17 -8.36 7.31
CA ASP A 98 7.57 -9.59 6.80
C ASP A 98 6.24 -9.31 6.09
N VAL A 99 5.38 -8.48 6.69
CA VAL A 99 4.13 -8.01 6.08
C VAL A 99 4.41 -7.25 4.78
N LEU A 100 5.40 -6.35 4.77
CA LEU A 100 5.81 -5.64 3.55
C LEU A 100 6.34 -6.60 2.49
N ARG A 101 7.13 -7.61 2.89
CA ARG A 101 7.66 -8.63 1.97
C ARG A 101 6.55 -9.44 1.34
N GLU A 102 5.53 -9.81 2.12
CA GLU A 102 4.37 -10.53 1.62
C GLU A 102 3.55 -9.70 0.63
N ILE A 103 3.28 -8.42 0.93
CA ILE A 103 2.63 -7.49 0.00
C ILE A 103 3.41 -7.43 -1.32
N ARG A 104 4.72 -7.21 -1.26
CA ARG A 104 5.56 -7.08 -2.45
C ARG A 104 5.67 -8.39 -3.24
N ARG A 105 5.60 -9.55 -2.58
CA ARG A 105 5.54 -10.86 -3.25
C ARG A 105 4.29 -10.96 -4.13
N TRP A 106 3.12 -10.61 -3.62
CA TRP A 106 1.88 -10.60 -4.41
C TRP A 106 1.94 -9.60 -5.57
N LEU A 107 2.51 -8.41 -5.36
CA LEU A 107 2.72 -7.45 -6.45
C LEU A 107 3.67 -7.98 -7.52
N ALA A 108 4.72 -8.70 -7.13
CA ALA A 108 5.64 -9.32 -8.07
C ALA A 108 4.97 -10.46 -8.84
N ASP A 109 4.14 -11.27 -8.17
CA ASP A 109 3.37 -12.36 -8.78
C ASP A 109 2.38 -11.83 -9.83
N PHE A 110 1.58 -10.80 -9.49
CA PHE A 110 0.65 -10.16 -10.43
C PHE A 110 1.31 -9.50 -11.64
N LEU A 111 2.61 -9.22 -11.56
CA LEU A 111 3.39 -8.62 -12.63
C LEU A 111 4.37 -9.61 -13.27
N GLU A 112 4.34 -10.88 -12.89
CA GLU A 112 5.23 -11.93 -13.38
C GLU A 112 6.74 -11.58 -13.22
N LEU A 113 7.09 -10.91 -12.12
CA LEU A 113 8.45 -10.41 -11.84
C LEU A 113 9.29 -11.36 -10.96
N GLY A 114 8.76 -12.52 -10.58
CA GLY A 114 9.44 -13.53 -9.76
C GLY A 114 9.47 -14.89 -10.43
N GLU A 115 10.13 -15.86 -9.78
CA GLU A 115 9.94 -17.27 -10.14
C GLU A 115 8.44 -17.61 -10.05
N PRO A 116 7.88 -18.37 -11.01
CA PRO A 116 6.46 -18.70 -11.03
C PRO A 116 6.01 -19.26 -9.70
N TRP A 117 4.86 -18.82 -9.19
CA TRP A 117 4.24 -19.46 -8.04
C TRP A 117 3.99 -20.94 -8.37
N PRO A 118 4.47 -21.90 -7.55
CA PRO A 118 4.35 -23.33 -7.86
C PRO A 118 2.90 -23.85 -7.89
N GLY A 119 1.90 -23.00 -7.62
CA GLY A 119 0.48 -23.34 -7.59
C GLY A 119 -0.40 -22.63 -8.62
N LEU A 120 0.16 -21.87 -9.57
CA LEU A 120 -0.60 -21.44 -10.77
C LEU A 120 -0.57 -22.60 -11.79
N PRO A 121 -1.70 -22.98 -12.41
CA PRO A 121 -1.72 -23.98 -13.47
C PRO A 121 -0.92 -23.54 -14.70
#